data_AF-A0A913YQJ3-F1
#
_entry.id   AF-A0A913YQJ3-F1
#
_cell.length_a   1.000
_cell.length_b   1.000
_cell.length_c   1.000
_cell.angle_alpha   90.00
_cell.angle_beta   90.00
_cell.angle_gamma   90.00
#
_symmetry.space_group_name_H-M   'P 1'
#
loop_
_entity.id
_entity.type
_entity.pdbx_description
1 polymer ?
#
loop_
_entity_poly.entity_id
_entity_poly.type
_entity_poly.pdbx_seq_one_letter_code
_entity_poly.pdbx_strand_id
1 'polypeptide(L)'
;MASTGSSDVENEEENTDQTLSPKKVGRAAEYPEFAIIWSYLENFCELLRFPELSLDGLEDAFNSHSPRNENCRQLEYLHKKLLVKLNRRFRPDKWEKALLKIAKEQNMLVSWDLENFGYDQLKIGTKLELFKMLLECQFDTNNKLKTVINKSYEADELRLTPFGHDMDGLLYWFHMDESGGVRLYSTEEDEVENESWKLLASDLEELENVIEYLIIKSETNPKDIVLAKREEERKKNEEKTKTSKKGKKSKKAAAKEEEDDNPCARCYSNVQPDSVSITVVNLKERKMTGL
;
A
#
# COMPACT_ATOMS: atom_id res chain seq x y z
N MET A 1 -44.10 -34.97 -15.99
CA MET A 1 -43.04 -35.14 -17.01
C MET A 1 -43.10 -33.94 -17.95
N ALA A 2 -41.92 -33.47 -18.40
CA ALA A 2 -41.59 -32.15 -19.01
C ALA A 2 -41.58 -31.01 -17.96
N SER A 3 -40.45 -30.41 -17.55
CA SER A 3 -39.25 -29.88 -18.23
C SER A 3 -39.54 -28.70 -19.15
N THR A 4 -39.26 -27.49 -18.67
CA THR A 4 -38.80 -26.32 -19.43
C THR A 4 -37.98 -25.46 -18.48
N GLY A 5 -36.71 -25.24 -18.81
CA GLY A 5 -35.79 -24.38 -18.07
C GLY A 5 -35.96 -22.89 -18.38
N SER A 6 -35.34 -22.08 -17.53
CA SER A 6 -34.95 -20.68 -17.75
C SER A 6 -33.81 -20.43 -16.75
N SER A 7 -32.56 -20.60 -17.16
CA SER A 7 -31.67 -19.59 -17.76
C SER A 7 -31.31 -18.45 -16.79
N ASP A 8 -30.30 -18.74 -15.97
CA ASP A 8 -29.11 -17.92 -15.70
C ASP A 8 -29.20 -16.42 -16.05
N VAL A 9 -29.28 -15.58 -15.02
CA VAL A 9 -28.69 -14.23 -15.01
C VAL A 9 -28.27 -13.92 -13.57
N GLU A 10 -27.14 -14.47 -13.13
CA GLU A 10 -26.44 -14.00 -11.95
C GLU A 10 -24.93 -13.93 -12.26
N ASN A 11 -24.31 -12.83 -11.83
CA ASN A 11 -22.88 -12.53 -11.76
C ASN A 11 -22.11 -12.13 -13.03
N GLU A 12 -22.08 -10.81 -13.28
CA GLU A 12 -21.00 -10.14 -14.03
C GLU A 12 -20.56 -8.81 -13.37
N GLU A 13 -20.46 -8.74 -12.03
CA GLU A 13 -19.91 -7.54 -11.33
C GLU A 13 -18.78 -7.85 -10.34
N GLU A 14 -18.13 -9.03 -10.42
CA GLU A 14 -17.14 -9.45 -9.40
C GLU A 14 -15.71 -9.71 -9.93
N ASN A 15 -15.37 -9.26 -11.15
CA ASN A 15 -14.16 -9.77 -11.84
C ASN A 15 -13.07 -8.74 -12.21
N THR A 16 -12.99 -7.60 -11.53
CA THR A 16 -11.91 -6.60 -11.79
C THR A 16 -10.96 -6.33 -10.63
N ASP A 17 -11.26 -6.80 -9.41
CA ASP A 17 -10.40 -6.57 -8.23
C ASP A 17 -9.36 -7.69 -7.97
N GLN A 18 -9.43 -8.81 -8.72
CA GLN A 18 -8.58 -9.99 -8.47
C GLN A 18 -7.18 -9.91 -9.11
N THR A 19 -6.85 -8.86 -9.86
CA THR A 19 -5.68 -8.88 -10.77
C THR A 19 -4.36 -8.37 -10.17
N LEU A 20 -4.37 -7.72 -9.02
CA LEU A 20 -3.15 -7.16 -8.39
C LEU A 20 -2.94 -7.73 -7.00
N SER A 21 -2.55 -9.00 -6.93
CA SER A 21 -2.06 -9.59 -5.68
C SER A 21 -0.66 -10.18 -5.90
N PRO A 22 0.22 -10.07 -4.89
CA PRO A 22 1.57 -10.62 -4.97
C PRO A 22 1.49 -12.15 -5.07
N LYS A 23 2.35 -12.75 -5.89
CA LYS A 23 2.37 -14.19 -6.17
C LYS A 23 2.60 -15.04 -4.92
N LYS A 24 3.27 -14.49 -3.90
CA LYS A 24 3.47 -15.18 -2.60
C LYS A 24 2.76 -14.41 -1.48
N VAL A 25 1.95 -15.13 -0.73
CA VAL A 25 1.08 -14.64 0.35
C VAL A 25 1.53 -15.17 1.72
N GLY A 26 1.02 -14.58 2.81
CA GLY A 26 1.35 -14.95 4.19
C GLY A 26 2.73 -14.49 4.64
N ARG A 27 3.25 -13.40 4.08
CA ARG A 27 4.60 -12.88 4.34
C ARG A 27 4.58 -11.61 5.18
N ALA A 28 5.71 -11.31 5.81
CA ALA A 28 5.92 -10.10 6.59
C ALA A 28 5.60 -8.82 5.80
N ALA A 29 5.91 -8.80 4.50
CA ALA A 29 5.63 -7.64 3.67
C ALA A 29 4.14 -7.30 3.53
N GLU A 30 3.21 -8.23 3.77
CA GLU A 30 1.77 -7.91 3.71
C GLU A 30 1.29 -7.05 4.89
N TYR A 31 2.07 -6.98 5.96
CA TYR A 31 1.72 -6.22 7.16
C TYR A 31 2.16 -4.76 7.01
N PRO A 32 1.30 -3.78 7.33
CA PRO A 32 1.68 -2.36 7.33
C PRO A 32 2.87 -2.09 8.26
N GLU A 33 3.00 -2.84 9.37
CA GLU A 33 4.13 -2.75 10.28
C GLU A 33 5.47 -2.96 9.58
N PHE A 34 5.54 -3.85 8.59
CA PHE A 34 6.77 -4.09 7.85
C PHE A 34 7.19 -2.86 7.03
N ALA A 35 6.23 -2.21 6.37
CA ALA A 35 6.49 -0.98 5.64
C ALA A 35 6.95 0.14 6.60
N ILE A 36 6.27 0.31 7.74
CA ILE A 36 6.63 1.30 8.76
C ILE A 36 8.05 1.05 9.29
N ILE A 37 8.38 -0.22 9.58
CA ILE A 37 9.72 -0.63 10.03
C ILE A 37 10.76 -0.26 8.96
N TRP A 38 10.49 -0.56 7.69
CA TRP A 38 11.42 -0.26 6.62
C TRP A 38 11.66 1.24 6.47
N SER A 39 10.60 2.05 6.41
CA SER A 39 10.74 3.52 6.30
C SER A 39 11.50 4.13 7.48
N TYR A 40 11.32 3.58 8.69
CA TYR A 40 12.13 3.96 9.84
C TYR A 40 13.62 3.67 9.58
N LEU A 41 13.92 2.46 9.10
CA LEU A 41 15.30 2.01 8.88
C LEU A 41 15.98 2.83 7.79
N GLU A 42 15.31 3.17 6.70
CA GLU A 42 15.86 4.04 5.65
C GLU A 42 16.38 5.36 6.22
N ASN A 43 15.64 5.96 7.15
CA ASN A 43 16.00 7.26 7.73
C ASN A 43 17.01 7.18 8.87
N PHE A 44 16.98 6.10 9.67
CA PHE A 44 17.64 6.08 10.98
C PHE A 44 18.61 4.91 11.20
N CYS A 45 18.79 4.03 10.20
CA CYS A 45 19.70 2.87 10.29
C CYS A 45 21.11 3.29 10.72
N GLU A 46 21.68 4.33 10.10
CA GLU A 46 23.00 4.85 10.43
C GLU A 46 23.08 5.45 11.84
N LEU A 47 22.06 6.19 12.28
CA LEU A 47 22.00 6.80 13.62
C LEU A 47 21.91 5.72 14.71
N LEU A 48 21.19 4.63 14.43
CA LEU A 48 21.16 3.44 15.26
C LEU A 48 22.43 2.60 15.15
N ARG A 49 23.27 2.90 14.15
CA ARG A 49 24.51 2.21 13.76
C ARG A 49 24.29 0.79 13.28
N PHE A 50 23.11 0.49 12.75
CA PHE A 50 22.78 -0.84 12.24
C PHE A 50 23.70 -1.23 11.07
N PRO A 51 23.90 -2.54 10.82
CA PRO A 51 24.51 -2.98 9.57
C PRO A 51 23.64 -2.56 8.39
N GLU A 52 24.21 -2.59 7.20
CA GLU A 52 23.43 -2.52 5.97
C GLU A 52 22.40 -3.66 5.94
N LEU A 53 21.18 -3.35 5.53
CA LEU A 53 20.05 -4.26 5.47
C LEU A 53 19.47 -4.19 4.06
N SER A 54 19.00 -5.33 3.58
CA SER A 54 18.13 -5.38 2.41
C SER A 54 16.69 -5.66 2.85
N LEU A 55 15.75 -5.16 2.07
CA LEU A 55 14.32 -5.32 2.19
C LEU A 55 13.95 -6.81 2.13
N ASP A 56 14.53 -7.55 1.18
CA ASP A 56 14.39 -9.01 1.06
C ASP A 56 14.95 -9.75 2.28
N GLY A 57 16.15 -9.36 2.74
CA GLY A 57 16.79 -9.98 3.89
C GLY A 57 16.00 -9.75 5.18
N LEU A 58 15.48 -8.54 5.37
CA LEU A 58 14.64 -8.20 6.51
C LEU A 58 13.30 -8.96 6.47
N GLU A 59 12.65 -9.03 5.30
CA GLU A 59 11.41 -9.79 5.14
C GLU A 59 11.62 -11.27 5.47
N ASP A 60 12.69 -11.88 4.93
CA ASP A 60 13.07 -13.26 5.23
C ASP A 60 13.37 -13.47 6.72
N ALA A 61 13.98 -12.49 7.40
CA ALA A 61 14.24 -12.57 8.83
C ALA A 61 12.95 -12.72 9.66
N PHE A 62 11.88 -12.00 9.29
CA PHE A 62 10.59 -12.07 9.98
C PHE A 62 9.78 -13.31 9.59
N ASN A 63 9.88 -13.74 8.33
CA ASN A 63 9.23 -14.96 7.84
C ASN A 63 9.88 -16.24 8.40
N SER A 64 11.17 -16.20 8.73
CA SER A 64 11.91 -17.37 9.21
C SER A 64 11.72 -17.62 10.71
N HIS A 65 11.67 -18.91 11.07
CA HIS A 65 11.72 -19.40 12.45
C HIS A 65 12.99 -20.22 12.73
N SER A 66 13.95 -20.21 11.80
CA SER A 66 15.13 -21.06 11.90
C SER A 66 16.33 -20.28 12.46
N PRO A 67 16.91 -20.68 13.62
CA PRO A 67 18.13 -20.06 14.13
C PRO A 67 19.37 -20.34 13.27
N ARG A 68 19.22 -21.17 12.23
CA ARG A 68 20.25 -21.38 11.19
C ARG A 68 20.18 -20.35 10.06
N ASN A 69 19.05 -19.66 9.92
CA ASN A 69 18.92 -18.57 8.96
C ASN A 69 19.72 -17.36 9.48
N GLU A 70 20.61 -16.83 8.64
CA GLU A 70 21.48 -15.72 9.02
C GLU A 70 20.70 -14.41 9.22
N ASN A 71 19.68 -14.16 8.40
CA ASN A 71 18.80 -13.00 8.54
C ASN A 71 18.03 -13.04 9.88
N CYS A 72 17.60 -14.23 10.33
CA CYS A 72 17.00 -14.40 11.66
C CYS A 72 17.96 -14.02 12.80
N ARG A 73 19.25 -14.38 12.69
CA ARG A 73 20.27 -13.98 13.68
C ARG A 73 20.56 -12.48 13.62
N GLN A 74 20.56 -11.91 12.42
CA GLN A 74 20.70 -10.47 12.22
C GLN A 74 19.54 -9.74 12.91
N LEU A 75 18.30 -10.20 12.76
CA LEU A 75 17.14 -9.64 13.44
C LEU A 75 17.25 -9.72 14.97
N GLU A 76 17.71 -10.84 15.52
CA GLU A 76 18.00 -10.95 16.96
C GLU A 76 19.07 -9.93 17.41
N TYR A 77 20.13 -9.75 16.61
CA TYR A 77 21.15 -8.73 16.86
C TYR A 77 20.54 -7.32 16.87
N LEU A 78 19.66 -7.00 15.93
CA LEU A 78 18.96 -5.71 15.88
C LEU A 78 18.12 -5.47 17.14
N HIS A 79 17.34 -6.45 17.61
CA HIS A 79 16.58 -6.36 18.86
C HIS A 79 17.48 -6.04 20.05
N LYS A 80 18.57 -6.80 20.22
CA LYS A 80 19.53 -6.56 21.30
C LYS A 80 20.10 -5.15 21.24
N LYS A 81 20.39 -4.66 20.04
CA LYS A 81 20.95 -3.33 19.83
C LYS A 81 19.95 -2.23 20.21
N LEU A 82 18.68 -2.36 19.82
CA LEU A 82 17.62 -1.44 20.22
C LEU A 82 17.45 -1.41 21.73
N LEU A 83 17.43 -2.57 22.38
CA LEU A 83 17.33 -2.67 23.84
C LEU A 83 18.48 -1.93 24.55
N VAL A 84 19.71 -2.10 24.07
CA VAL A 84 20.88 -1.36 24.60
C VAL A 84 20.72 0.14 24.39
N LYS A 85 20.22 0.59 23.22
CA LYS A 85 19.97 2.00 22.91
C LYS A 85 18.88 2.62 23.80
N LEU A 86 17.95 1.80 24.31
CA LEU A 86 16.96 2.16 25.34
C LEU A 86 17.50 2.06 26.78
N ASN A 87 18.82 1.97 26.94
CA ASN A 87 19.51 1.81 28.22
C ASN A 87 19.06 0.58 29.03
N ARG A 88 18.56 -0.47 28.37
CA ARG A 88 18.23 -1.73 29.05
C ARG A 88 19.50 -2.55 29.24
N ARG A 89 19.71 -3.04 30.47
CA ARG A 89 20.81 -3.94 30.83
C ARG A 89 20.29 -5.38 30.90
N PHE A 90 20.94 -6.28 30.19
CA PHE A 90 20.58 -7.70 30.14
C PHE A 90 21.79 -8.54 29.76
N ARG A 91 21.73 -9.85 30.05
CA ARG A 91 22.69 -10.80 29.49
C ARG A 91 22.28 -11.13 28.05
N PRO A 92 23.20 -11.24 27.08
CA PRO A 92 22.84 -11.46 25.67
C PRO A 92 21.94 -12.68 25.42
N ASP A 93 22.03 -13.73 26.24
CA ASP A 93 21.19 -14.94 26.19
C ASP A 93 19.80 -14.79 26.85
N LYS A 94 19.53 -13.61 27.43
CA LYS A 94 18.28 -13.27 28.16
C LYS A 94 17.65 -11.99 27.64
N TRP A 95 17.91 -11.63 26.38
CA TRP A 95 17.40 -10.40 25.76
C TRP A 95 15.87 -10.38 25.69
N GLU A 96 15.20 -11.53 25.48
CA GLU A 96 13.74 -11.63 25.47
C GLU A 96 13.10 -11.17 26.78
N LYS A 97 13.75 -11.40 27.93
CA LYS A 97 13.25 -10.89 29.22
C LYS A 97 13.27 -9.36 29.29
N ALA A 98 14.26 -8.74 28.66
CA ALA A 98 14.34 -7.28 28.57
C ALA A 98 13.31 -6.73 27.58
N LEU A 99 13.09 -7.41 26.46
CA LEU A 99 12.02 -7.10 25.52
C LEU A 99 10.64 -7.19 26.19
N LEU A 100 10.37 -8.29 26.90
CA LEU A 100 9.09 -8.51 27.59
C LEU A 100 8.77 -7.39 28.58
N LYS A 101 9.78 -6.87 29.29
CA LYS A 101 9.57 -5.74 30.21
C LYS A 101 9.07 -4.49 29.48
N ILE A 102 9.63 -4.19 28.30
CA ILE A 102 9.17 -3.07 27.48
C ILE A 102 7.78 -3.36 26.91
N ALA A 103 7.56 -4.57 26.38
CA ALA A 103 6.27 -4.96 25.81
C ALA A 103 5.13 -4.80 26.84
N LYS A 104 5.35 -5.21 28.10
CA LYS A 104 4.37 -5.01 29.19
C LYS A 104 4.05 -3.54 29.50
N GLU A 105 4.98 -2.63 29.21
CA GLU A 105 4.80 -1.19 29.40
C GLU A 105 4.04 -0.54 28.22
N GLN A 106 4.12 -1.11 27.02
CA GLN A 106 3.66 -0.48 25.77
C GLN A 106 2.44 -1.16 25.13
N ASN A 107 2.41 -2.49 25.07
CA ASN A 107 1.37 -3.25 24.39
C ASN A 107 1.13 -4.60 25.10
N MET A 108 0.02 -4.67 25.87
CA MET A 108 -0.29 -5.82 26.71
C MET A 108 -0.50 -7.11 25.89
N LEU A 109 -1.09 -7.02 24.70
CA LEU A 109 -1.43 -8.19 23.87
C LEU A 109 -0.15 -8.90 23.40
N VAL A 110 0.77 -8.19 22.76
CA VAL A 110 2.03 -8.79 22.27
C VAL A 110 2.94 -9.23 23.42
N SER A 111 2.82 -8.58 24.58
CA SER A 111 3.56 -8.99 25.79
C SER A 111 3.10 -10.35 26.32
N TRP A 112 1.79 -10.63 26.24
CA TRP A 112 1.23 -11.90 26.66
C TRP A 112 1.70 -13.02 25.75
N ASP A 113 1.66 -12.82 24.43
CA ASP A 113 2.17 -13.81 23.48
C ASP A 113 3.65 -14.12 23.72
N LEU A 114 4.49 -13.08 23.89
CA LEU A 114 5.92 -13.25 24.15
C LEU A 114 6.19 -14.01 25.47
N GLU A 115 5.42 -13.74 26.52
CA GLU A 115 5.57 -14.42 27.82
C GLU A 115 5.23 -15.92 27.75
N ASN A 116 4.23 -16.30 26.95
CA ASN A 116 3.76 -17.68 26.89
C ASN A 116 4.51 -18.54 25.87
N PHE A 117 4.89 -17.98 24.72
CA PHE A 117 5.45 -18.75 23.61
C PHE A 117 6.96 -18.55 23.43
N GLY A 118 7.52 -17.42 23.88
CA GLY A 118 8.87 -17.00 23.54
C GLY A 118 8.98 -16.49 22.10
N TYR A 119 10.02 -15.72 21.80
CA TYR A 119 10.10 -14.94 20.56
C TYR A 119 10.06 -15.79 19.28
N ASP A 120 10.75 -16.93 19.28
CA ASP A 120 10.87 -17.80 18.09
C ASP A 120 9.53 -18.36 17.60
N GLN A 121 8.57 -18.58 18.52
CA GLN A 121 7.26 -19.16 18.23
C GLN A 121 6.18 -18.12 17.94
N LEU A 122 6.51 -16.82 17.98
CA LEU A 122 5.57 -15.76 17.69
C LEU A 122 5.16 -15.73 16.21
N LYS A 123 3.91 -15.35 15.97
CA LYS A 123 3.41 -15.03 14.62
C LYS A 123 4.18 -13.83 14.05
N ILE A 124 4.24 -13.75 12.72
CA ILE A 124 4.92 -12.67 11.99
C ILE A 124 4.43 -11.30 12.46
N GLY A 125 3.11 -11.05 12.48
CA GLY A 125 2.54 -9.79 12.95
C GLY A 125 2.98 -9.42 14.38
N THR A 126 2.99 -10.37 15.32
CA THR A 126 3.46 -10.12 16.69
C THR A 126 4.96 -9.76 16.73
N LYS A 127 5.80 -10.43 15.92
CA LYS A 127 7.24 -10.10 15.82
C LYS A 127 7.46 -8.70 15.24
N LEU A 128 6.71 -8.34 14.19
CA LEU A 128 6.76 -7.01 13.58
C LEU A 128 6.33 -5.94 14.58
N GLU A 129 5.20 -6.13 15.26
CA GLU A 129 4.70 -5.19 16.25
C GLU A 129 5.71 -4.96 17.40
N LEU A 130 6.34 -6.03 17.91
CA LEU A 130 7.39 -5.92 18.92
C LEU A 130 8.61 -5.13 18.42
N PHE A 131 9.02 -5.33 17.16
CA PHE A 131 10.16 -4.63 16.60
C PHE A 131 9.84 -3.16 16.32
N LYS A 132 8.67 -2.87 15.73
CA LYS A 132 8.13 -1.52 15.52
C LYS A 132 8.08 -0.75 16.84
N MET A 133 7.49 -1.34 17.88
CA MET A 133 7.44 -0.77 19.22
C MET A 133 8.84 -0.40 19.75
N LEU A 134 9.85 -1.26 19.56
CA LEU A 134 11.23 -0.94 19.97
C LEU A 134 11.84 0.23 19.20
N LEU A 135 11.50 0.39 17.92
CA LEU A 135 11.93 1.52 17.09
C LEU A 135 11.24 2.82 17.53
N GLU A 136 9.94 2.79 17.76
CA GLU A 136 9.16 3.93 18.26
C GLU A 136 9.68 4.41 19.61
N CYS A 137 9.95 3.48 20.54
CA CYS A 137 10.53 3.79 21.85
C CYS A 137 11.87 4.56 21.76
N GLN A 138 12.60 4.47 20.63
CA GLN A 138 13.83 5.23 20.45
C GLN A 138 13.56 6.74 20.43
N PHE A 139 12.45 7.19 19.84
CA PHE A 139 12.08 8.60 19.82
C PHE A 139 11.76 9.16 21.21
N ASP A 140 11.39 8.29 22.16
CA ASP A 140 11.09 8.71 23.52
C ASP A 140 12.30 8.66 24.45
N THR A 141 13.04 7.56 24.40
CA THR A 141 14.03 7.21 25.44
C THR A 141 15.49 7.37 24.99
N ASN A 142 15.78 7.31 23.69
CA ASN A 142 17.14 7.41 23.19
C ASN A 142 17.53 8.89 22.96
N ASN A 143 17.97 9.56 24.03
CA ASN A 143 18.33 10.99 24.01
C ASN A 143 19.34 11.38 22.92
N LYS A 144 20.26 10.47 22.55
CA LYS A 144 21.22 10.74 21.47
C LYS A 144 20.52 10.83 20.12
N LEU A 145 19.65 9.88 19.82
CA LEU A 145 18.83 9.91 18.59
C LEU A 145 17.96 11.16 18.56
N LYS A 146 17.19 11.41 19.63
CA LYS A 146 16.32 12.59 19.76
C LYS A 146 17.05 13.91 19.49
N THR A 147 18.24 14.05 20.06
CA THR A 147 19.04 15.27 19.89
C THR A 147 19.45 15.48 18.43
N VAL A 148 19.77 14.41 17.70
CA VAL A 148 20.11 14.50 16.28
C VAL A 148 18.87 14.81 15.46
N ILE A 149 17.76 14.12 15.72
CA ILE A 149 16.50 14.29 14.99
C ILE A 149 16.00 15.72 15.12
N ASN A 150 15.85 16.24 16.34
CA ASN A 150 15.36 17.60 16.59
C ASN A 150 16.26 18.71 16.01
N LYS A 151 17.48 18.39 15.58
CA LYS A 151 18.43 19.35 15.00
C LYS A 151 18.53 19.26 13.48
N SER A 152 18.18 18.11 12.90
CA SER A 152 18.56 17.77 11.53
C SER A 152 17.38 17.39 10.66
N TYR A 153 16.19 17.21 11.24
CA TYR A 153 14.98 16.81 10.52
C TYR A 153 13.84 17.76 10.85
N GLU A 154 13.09 18.14 9.81
CA GLU A 154 11.80 18.80 9.92
C GLU A 154 10.68 17.78 10.16
N ALA A 155 9.54 18.23 10.67
CA ALA A 155 8.43 17.34 11.01
C ALA A 155 7.91 16.53 9.81
N ASP A 156 7.94 17.13 8.62
CA ASP A 156 7.46 16.50 7.38
C ASP A 156 8.44 15.44 6.86
N GLU A 157 9.74 15.53 7.19
CA GLU A 157 10.76 14.53 6.82
C GLU A 157 10.69 13.27 7.70
N LEU A 158 9.98 13.33 8.82
CA LEU A 158 9.79 12.20 9.74
C LEU A 158 8.56 11.36 9.39
N ARG A 159 7.71 11.84 8.48
CA ARG A 159 6.48 11.16 8.07
C ARG A 159 6.68 10.59 6.68
N LEU A 160 6.33 9.31 6.53
CA LEU A 160 6.22 8.73 5.20
C LEU A 160 5.09 9.46 4.46
N THR A 161 5.39 9.99 3.28
CA THR A 161 4.37 10.54 2.38
C THR A 161 4.00 9.48 1.35
N PRO A 162 2.72 9.40 0.93
CA PRO A 162 2.36 8.52 -0.15
C PRO A 162 3.16 8.90 -1.41
N PHE A 163 3.61 7.89 -2.13
CA PHE A 163 4.34 8.03 -3.37
C PHE A 163 3.48 8.67 -4.47
N GLY A 164 2.18 8.42 -4.42
CA GLY A 164 1.19 9.01 -5.31
C GLY A 164 -0.20 8.46 -5.05
N HIS A 165 -1.13 8.75 -5.95
CA HIS A 165 -2.49 8.21 -5.93
C HIS A 165 -2.98 7.88 -7.34
N ASP A 166 -4.06 7.11 -7.45
CA ASP A 166 -4.74 6.83 -8.72
C ASP A 166 -6.05 7.60 -8.90
N MET A 167 -6.78 7.27 -9.98
CA MET A 167 -8.03 7.93 -10.35
C MET A 167 -9.19 7.67 -9.37
N ASP A 168 -9.07 6.66 -8.53
CA ASP A 168 -10.09 6.30 -7.53
C ASP A 168 -9.72 6.83 -6.13
N GLY A 169 -8.58 7.54 -6.01
CA GLY A 169 -8.09 8.08 -4.74
C GLY A 169 -7.31 7.07 -3.89
N LEU A 170 -6.97 5.89 -4.43
CA LEU A 170 -6.08 4.96 -3.73
C LEU A 170 -4.70 5.58 -3.63
N LEU A 171 -4.17 5.65 -2.41
CA LEU A 171 -2.80 6.06 -2.14
C LEU A 171 -1.85 4.91 -2.40
N TYR A 172 -0.67 5.20 -2.95
CA TYR A 172 0.39 4.23 -3.20
C TYR A 172 1.61 4.54 -2.35
N TRP A 173 2.24 3.49 -1.83
CA TRP A 173 3.47 3.59 -1.04
C TRP A 173 4.55 2.71 -1.67
N PHE A 174 5.76 3.22 -1.82
CA PHE A 174 6.81 2.54 -2.58
C PHE A 174 8.12 2.50 -1.80
N HIS A 175 8.72 1.32 -1.73
CA HIS A 175 10.05 1.09 -1.19
C HIS A 175 10.94 0.39 -2.22
N MET A 176 12.19 0.82 -2.30
CA MET A 176 13.24 0.18 -3.09
C MET A 176 14.56 0.27 -2.32
N ASP A 177 15.35 -0.79 -2.33
CA ASP A 177 16.68 -0.81 -1.72
C ASP A 177 17.82 -0.92 -2.75
N GLU A 178 19.06 -0.72 -2.30
CA GLU A 178 20.26 -0.83 -3.15
C GLU A 178 20.54 -2.27 -3.64
N SER A 179 19.91 -3.28 -3.02
CA SER A 179 19.97 -4.69 -3.44
C SER A 179 18.94 -5.04 -4.52
N GLY A 180 18.10 -4.08 -4.94
CA GLY A 180 17.04 -4.26 -5.93
C GLY A 180 15.74 -4.84 -5.38
N GLY A 181 15.59 -4.93 -4.06
CA GLY A 181 14.34 -5.29 -3.41
C GLY A 181 13.31 -4.19 -3.62
N VAL A 182 12.06 -4.58 -3.93
CA VAL A 182 10.94 -3.65 -4.20
C VAL A 182 9.72 -4.03 -3.40
N ARG A 183 8.99 -3.03 -2.86
CA ARG A 183 7.59 -3.20 -2.45
C ARG A 183 6.73 -2.03 -2.89
N LEU A 184 5.55 -2.34 -3.41
CA LEU A 184 4.50 -1.38 -3.71
C LEU A 184 3.25 -1.75 -2.91
N TYR A 185 2.69 -0.78 -2.21
CA TYR A 185 1.50 -0.91 -1.39
C TYR A 185 0.41 0.04 -1.84
N SER A 186 -0.82 -0.26 -1.46
CA SER A 186 -1.94 0.67 -1.56
C SER A 186 -2.78 0.75 -0.28
N THR A 187 -3.41 1.90 -0.06
CA THR A 187 -4.42 2.16 0.99
C THR A 187 -5.46 3.16 0.50
N GLU A 188 -6.66 3.12 1.07
CA GLU A 188 -7.66 4.18 0.94
C GLU A 188 -7.25 5.44 1.75
N GLU A 189 -7.69 6.63 1.30
CA GLU A 189 -7.29 7.92 1.90
C GLU A 189 -7.92 8.16 3.29
N ASP A 190 -9.16 7.69 3.50
CA ASP A 190 -9.93 7.92 4.73
C ASP A 190 -9.79 6.78 5.76
N GLU A 191 -8.83 5.88 5.57
CA GLU A 191 -8.66 4.70 6.42
C GLU A 191 -8.08 5.02 7.81
N VAL A 192 -8.64 4.39 8.84
CA VAL A 192 -8.21 4.53 10.25
C VAL A 192 -7.53 3.27 10.81
N GLU A 193 -7.90 2.07 10.34
CA GLU A 193 -7.49 0.78 10.95
C GLU A 193 -6.58 -0.09 10.07
N ASN A 194 -6.09 0.43 8.93
CA ASN A 194 -5.24 -0.27 7.96
C ASN A 194 -5.84 -1.59 7.39
N GLU A 195 -7.17 -1.72 7.36
CA GLU A 195 -7.91 -2.84 6.75
C GLU A 195 -7.80 -2.89 5.22
N SER A 196 -7.64 -1.74 4.55
CA SER A 196 -7.48 -1.56 3.11
C SER A 196 -6.02 -1.67 2.66
N TRP A 197 -5.08 -1.80 3.62
CA TRP A 197 -3.67 -1.99 3.32
C TRP A 197 -3.45 -3.26 2.50
N LYS A 198 -2.90 -3.09 1.30
CA LYS A 198 -2.59 -4.18 0.39
C LYS A 198 -1.17 -4.06 -0.14
N LEU A 199 -0.39 -5.13 -0.04
CA LEU A 199 0.82 -5.30 -0.84
C LEU A 199 0.38 -5.63 -2.27
N LEU A 200 0.86 -4.86 -3.25
CA LEU A 200 0.54 -5.04 -4.68
C LEU A 200 1.69 -5.68 -5.46
N ALA A 201 2.93 -5.36 -5.10
CA ALA A 201 4.13 -5.94 -5.70
C ALA A 201 5.24 -6.14 -4.68
N SER A 202 5.95 -7.26 -4.79
CA SER A 202 7.10 -7.65 -3.96
C SER A 202 8.38 -7.88 -4.75
N ASP A 203 8.33 -7.74 -6.07
CA ASP A 203 9.48 -7.79 -6.97
C ASP A 203 9.23 -6.91 -8.22
N LEU A 204 10.24 -6.79 -9.07
CA LEU A 204 10.20 -5.95 -10.27
C LEU A 204 9.21 -6.44 -11.34
N GLU A 205 8.95 -7.74 -11.41
CA GLU A 205 8.02 -8.32 -12.38
C GLU A 205 6.58 -8.00 -11.96
N GLU A 206 6.26 -8.19 -10.68
CA GLU A 206 4.98 -7.80 -10.10
C GLU A 206 4.76 -6.27 -10.22
N LEU A 207 5.80 -5.48 -9.99
CA LEU A 207 5.73 -4.02 -10.13
C LEU A 207 5.38 -3.62 -11.57
N GLU A 208 5.96 -4.28 -12.57
CA GLU A 208 5.66 -4.02 -13.98
C GLU A 208 4.19 -4.24 -14.31
N ASN A 209 3.61 -5.34 -13.80
CA ASN A 209 2.20 -5.64 -13.99
C ASN A 209 1.30 -4.58 -13.34
N VAL A 210 1.66 -4.11 -12.13
CA VAL A 210 0.92 -3.02 -11.47
C VAL A 210 1.03 -1.72 -12.27
N ILE A 211 2.22 -1.36 -12.77
CA ILE A 211 2.41 -0.16 -13.60
C ILE A 211 1.56 -0.24 -14.88
N GLU A 212 1.55 -1.37 -15.58
CA GLU A 212 0.72 -1.56 -16.77
C GLU A 212 -0.77 -1.40 -16.46
N TYR A 213 -1.23 -2.00 -15.37
CA TYR A 213 -2.61 -1.82 -14.89
C TYR A 213 -2.93 -0.34 -14.62
N LEU A 214 -2.06 0.39 -13.91
CA LEU A 214 -2.28 1.80 -13.60
C LEU A 214 -2.31 2.68 -14.85
N ILE A 215 -1.49 2.38 -15.87
CA ILE A 215 -1.54 3.08 -17.17
C ILE A 215 -2.90 2.87 -17.81
N ILE A 216 -3.34 1.62 -17.96
CA ILE A 216 -4.62 1.28 -18.59
C ILE A 216 -5.77 1.98 -17.84
N LYS A 217 -5.74 1.92 -16.50
CA LYS A 217 -6.72 2.56 -15.62
C LYS A 217 -6.76 4.08 -15.81
N SER A 218 -5.60 4.71 -16.00
CA SER A 218 -5.47 6.17 -16.22
C SER A 218 -5.94 6.62 -17.61
N GLU A 219 -5.77 5.78 -18.64
CA GLU A 219 -6.23 6.07 -20.01
C GLU A 219 -7.75 5.95 -20.16
N THR A 220 -8.39 5.11 -19.35
CA THR A 220 -9.85 5.03 -19.25
C THR A 220 -10.41 6.14 -18.35
N ASN A 221 -10.31 7.39 -18.78
CA ASN A 221 -11.01 8.48 -18.10
C ASN A 221 -12.53 8.23 -18.19
N PRO A 222 -13.26 8.14 -17.06
CA PRO A 222 -14.72 7.93 -17.07
C PRO A 222 -15.46 8.98 -17.91
N LYS A 223 -14.92 10.21 -18.02
CA LYS A 223 -15.44 11.25 -18.90
C LYS A 223 -15.35 10.87 -20.37
N ASP A 224 -14.26 10.24 -20.80
CA ASP A 224 -14.05 9.85 -22.20
C ASP A 224 -14.93 8.66 -22.58
N ILE A 225 -15.20 7.76 -21.64
CA ILE A 225 -16.20 6.68 -21.82
C ILE A 225 -17.60 7.26 -21.96
N VAL A 226 -17.99 8.22 -21.12
CA VAL A 226 -19.31 8.89 -21.20
C VAL A 226 -19.44 9.70 -22.49
N LEU A 227 -18.38 10.40 -22.91
CA LEU A 227 -18.35 11.15 -24.17
C LEU A 227 -18.43 10.21 -25.38
N ALA A 228 -17.69 9.10 -25.38
CA ALA A 228 -17.74 8.09 -26.43
C ALA A 228 -19.14 7.46 -26.53
N LYS A 229 -19.77 7.10 -25.41
CA LYS A 229 -21.15 6.61 -25.37
C LYS A 229 -22.15 7.63 -25.91
N ARG A 230 -22.03 8.91 -25.50
CA ARG A 230 -22.88 10.00 -26.03
C ARG A 230 -22.67 10.24 -27.52
N GLU A 231 -21.43 10.12 -28.01
CA GLU A 231 -21.13 10.28 -29.43
C GLU A 231 -21.67 9.11 -30.27
N GLU A 232 -21.61 7.88 -29.75
CA GLU A 232 -22.26 6.71 -30.36
C GLU A 232 -23.78 6.85 -30.40
N GLU A 233 -24.41 7.31 -29.31
CA GLU A 233 -25.84 7.59 -29.27
C GLU A 233 -26.25 8.68 -30.26
N ARG A 234 -25.43 9.73 -30.40
CA ARG A 234 -25.64 10.78 -31.40
C ARG A 234 -25.52 10.23 -32.82
N LYS A 235 -24.52 9.39 -33.11
CA LYS A 235 -24.35 8.71 -34.41
C LYS A 235 -25.52 7.78 -34.72
N LYS A 236 -26.00 6.99 -33.74
CA LYS A 236 -27.19 6.13 -33.89
C LYS A 236 -28.49 6.92 -34.13
N ASN A 237 -28.65 8.09 -33.49
CA ASN A 237 -29.80 8.96 -33.71
C ASN A 237 -29.75 9.70 -35.06
N GLU A 238 -28.56 10.06 -35.55
CA GLU A 238 -28.35 10.63 -36.88
C GLU A 238 -28.60 9.62 -38.01
N GLU A 239 -28.32 8.33 -37.80
CA GLU A 239 -28.66 7.26 -38.75
C GLU A 239 -30.16 6.96 -38.81
N LYS A 240 -30.85 6.98 -37.65
CA LYS A 240 -32.33 6.79 -37.57
C LYS A 240 -33.13 7.95 -38.17
N THR A 241 -32.58 9.17 -38.18
CA THR A 241 -33.21 10.34 -38.82
C THR A 241 -32.99 10.42 -40.33
N LYS A 242 -31.98 9.72 -40.88
CA LYS A 242 -31.76 9.62 -42.33
C LYS A 242 -32.69 8.61 -43.02
N THR A 243 -33.16 7.57 -42.33
CA THR A 243 -34.09 6.57 -42.87
C THR A 243 -35.57 6.99 -42.85
N SER A 244 -35.92 8.10 -42.18
CA SER A 244 -37.32 8.58 -42.04
C SER A 244 -37.69 9.79 -42.90
N LYS A 245 -36.82 10.26 -43.81
CA LYS A 245 -37.18 11.32 -44.79
C LYS A 245 -37.98 10.77 -45.98
N LYS A 246 -39.24 10.43 -45.73
CA LYS A 246 -40.32 10.54 -46.73
C LYS A 246 -41.63 10.98 -46.07
N GLY A 247 -41.81 12.30 -45.97
CA GLY A 247 -43.15 12.90 -45.99
C GLY A 247 -43.52 13.83 -44.84
N LYS A 248 -43.80 15.08 -45.23
CA LYS A 248 -44.70 16.09 -44.63
C LYS A 248 -44.20 17.02 -43.51
N LYS A 249 -44.14 18.31 -43.93
CA LYS A 249 -44.14 19.56 -43.16
C LYS A 249 -45.09 19.54 -41.96
N SER A 250 -44.67 20.03 -40.80
CA SER A 250 -45.04 21.37 -40.25
C SER A 250 -44.82 21.49 -38.73
N LYS A 251 -44.43 22.71 -38.33
CA LYS A 251 -44.54 23.39 -37.02
C LYS A 251 -43.55 23.05 -35.88
N LYS A 252 -42.75 24.07 -35.63
CA LYS A 252 -41.83 24.36 -34.53
C LYS A 252 -42.63 24.82 -33.30
N ALA A 253 -42.40 24.22 -32.14
CA ALA A 253 -42.61 24.84 -30.82
C ALA A 253 -41.73 24.09 -29.80
N ALA A 254 -41.12 24.87 -28.91
CA ALA A 254 -39.95 24.53 -28.11
C ALA A 254 -40.20 23.42 -27.08
N ALA A 255 -39.29 22.44 -27.04
CA ALA A 255 -39.09 21.60 -25.87
C ALA A 255 -37.99 22.27 -25.04
N LYS A 256 -38.32 22.54 -23.78
CA LYS A 256 -37.40 23.04 -22.76
C LYS A 256 -36.20 22.09 -22.65
N GLU A 257 -35.01 22.66 -22.65
CA GLU A 257 -33.82 22.01 -22.11
C GLU A 257 -34.09 21.81 -20.62
N GLU A 258 -34.45 20.59 -20.23
CA GLU A 258 -34.25 20.15 -18.86
C GLU A 258 -32.74 19.89 -18.73
N GLU A 259 -32.09 20.84 -18.10
CA GLU A 259 -30.76 20.72 -17.53
C GLU A 259 -30.85 19.59 -16.49
N ASP A 260 -30.56 18.37 -16.93
CA ASP A 260 -30.40 17.21 -16.07
C ASP A 260 -29.12 17.43 -15.25
N ASP A 261 -29.30 18.10 -14.12
CA ASP A 261 -28.36 18.19 -12.99
C ASP A 261 -28.06 16.78 -12.52
N ASN A 262 -27.22 16.06 -13.28
CA ASN A 262 -26.69 14.76 -12.85
C ASN A 262 -25.76 15.01 -11.64
N PRO A 263 -26.13 14.59 -10.42
CA PRO A 263 -25.46 15.01 -9.20
C PRO A 263 -24.10 14.31 -8.95
N CYS A 264 -23.55 13.58 -9.91
CA CYS A 264 -22.34 12.78 -9.74
C CYS A 264 -21.06 13.41 -10.34
N ALA A 265 -21.14 14.52 -11.07
CA ALA A 265 -19.93 15.17 -11.62
C ALA A 265 -19.04 15.83 -10.54
N ARG A 266 -19.57 16.05 -9.33
CA ARG A 266 -18.84 16.61 -8.18
C ARG A 266 -18.02 15.58 -7.38
N CYS A 267 -18.22 14.29 -7.60
CA CYS A 267 -17.45 13.25 -6.90
C CYS A 267 -16.08 13.01 -7.57
N TYR A 268 -15.96 13.34 -8.87
CA TYR A 268 -14.73 13.17 -9.65
C TYR A 268 -13.89 14.45 -9.76
N SER A 269 -14.26 15.54 -9.08
CA SER A 269 -13.58 16.84 -9.22
C SER A 269 -12.31 16.98 -8.39
N ASN A 270 -11.99 16.01 -7.52
CA ASN A 270 -10.75 16.02 -6.74
C ASN A 270 -9.62 15.19 -7.38
N VAL A 271 -9.93 14.41 -8.40
CA VAL A 271 -8.95 13.57 -9.10
C VAL A 271 -8.34 14.39 -10.23
N GLN A 272 -7.07 14.76 -10.07
CA GLN A 272 -6.30 15.41 -11.15
C GLN A 272 -5.62 14.31 -11.98
N PRO A 273 -5.98 14.10 -13.25
CA PRO A 273 -5.31 13.10 -14.10
C PRO A 273 -3.78 13.28 -14.14
N ASP A 274 -3.31 14.51 -13.93
CA ASP A 274 -1.90 14.88 -13.85
C ASP A 274 -1.18 14.20 -12.67
N SER A 275 -1.81 14.04 -11.51
CA SER A 275 -1.17 13.40 -10.34
C SER A 275 -1.04 11.88 -10.51
N VAL A 276 -2.01 11.22 -11.15
CA VAL A 276 -1.94 9.79 -11.50
C VAL A 276 -0.84 9.54 -12.53
N SER A 277 -0.75 10.43 -13.51
CA SER A 277 0.33 10.42 -14.51
C SER A 277 1.69 10.59 -13.82
N ILE A 278 1.80 11.45 -12.79
CA ILE A 278 3.02 11.60 -11.98
C ILE A 278 3.34 10.31 -11.23
N THR A 279 2.38 9.63 -10.60
CA THR A 279 2.61 8.33 -9.92
C THR A 279 3.23 7.31 -10.88
N VAL A 280 2.65 7.16 -12.08
CA VAL A 280 3.15 6.23 -13.11
C VAL A 280 4.53 6.63 -13.63
N VAL A 281 4.75 7.93 -13.88
CA VAL A 281 6.06 8.45 -14.33
C VAL A 281 7.12 8.19 -13.27
N ASN A 282 6.84 8.52 -12.01
CA ASN A 282 7.77 8.33 -10.90
C ASN A 282 8.12 6.84 -10.70
N LEU A 283 7.12 5.93 -10.79
CA LEU A 283 7.38 4.49 -10.71
C LEU A 283 8.26 3.98 -11.87
N LYS A 284 8.03 4.48 -13.09
CA LYS A 284 8.86 4.15 -14.27
C LYS A 284 10.28 4.70 -14.15
N GLU A 285 10.44 5.91 -13.64
CA GLU A 285 11.76 6.51 -13.40
C GLU A 285 12.55 5.69 -12.39
N ARG A 286 11.96 5.36 -11.23
CA ARG A 286 12.59 4.50 -10.20
C ARG A 286 12.98 3.13 -10.74
N LYS A 287 12.11 2.50 -11.54
CA LYS A 287 12.41 1.21 -12.20
C LYS A 287 13.63 1.32 -13.14
N MET A 288 13.76 2.43 -13.86
CA MET A 288 14.85 2.66 -14.82
C MET A 288 16.18 3.03 -14.14
N THR A 289 16.12 3.72 -13.01
CA THR A 289 17.31 4.18 -12.29
C THR A 289 17.90 3.14 -11.35
N GLY A 290 17.14 2.12 -10.94
CA GLY A 290 17.57 1.17 -9.90
C GLY A 290 17.85 1.87 -8.56
N LEU A 291 17.27 3.05 -8.39
CA LEU A 291 17.38 4.00 -7.28
C LEU A 291 15.98 4.53 -7.05
#